data_AF-H0F2C5-F1
#
_entry.id   AF-H0F2C5-F1
#
_cell.length_a   1.000
_cell.length_b   1.000
_cell.length_c   1.000
_cell.angle_alpha   90.00
_cell.angle_beta   90.00
_cell.angle_gamma   90.00
#
_symmetry.space_group_name_H-M   'P 1'
#
loop_
_entity.id
_entity.type
_entity.pdbx_description
1 polymer ?
#
loop_
_entity_poly.entity_id
_entity_poly.type
_entity_poly.pdbx_seq_one_letter_code
_entity_poly.pdbx_strand_id
1 'polypeptide(L)'
;MADHVIKVLNDLIETSKDGEKGFAAAADDTKTAELQELFRNRARDCGTGAAELQALVSQLGGKPEDSGTVSGAMHRGWTNIKAAVASRTDLVLLEECERGEDVAKAAYSKALKDMLPENVRAVVERQYQGVLRNHDQIRDLRDRYRAAT
;
A
#
# COMPACT_ATOMS: atom_id res chain seq x y z
N MET A 1 -11.58 24.43 0.00
CA MET A 1 -10.82 23.71 1.06
C MET A 1 -11.20 22.23 1.11
N ALA A 2 -12.49 21.87 1.17
CA ALA A 2 -12.94 20.47 1.15
C ALA A 2 -12.46 19.70 -0.09
N ASP A 3 -12.55 20.28 -1.29
CA ASP A 3 -12.13 19.61 -2.54
C ASP A 3 -10.65 19.18 -2.54
N HIS A 4 -9.78 19.97 -1.90
CA HIS A 4 -8.36 19.64 -1.80
C HIS A 4 -8.15 18.46 -0.83
N VAL A 5 -8.84 18.46 0.31
CA VAL A 5 -8.79 17.34 1.27
C VAL A 5 -9.34 16.06 0.64
N ILE A 6 -10.45 16.15 -0.08
CA ILE A 6 -11.03 15.03 -0.84
C ILE A 6 -10.02 14.47 -1.84
N LYS A 7 -9.33 15.33 -2.59
CA LYS A 7 -8.28 14.91 -3.52
C LYS A 7 -7.14 14.18 -2.82
N VAL A 8 -6.63 14.74 -1.71
CA VAL A 8 -5.57 14.12 -0.92
C VAL A 8 -5.99 12.74 -0.41
N LEU A 9 -7.22 12.60 0.09
CA LEU A 9 -7.74 11.32 0.55
C LEU A 9 -7.92 10.31 -0.59
N ASN A 10 -8.38 10.75 -1.76
CA ASN A 10 -8.49 9.89 -2.94
C ASN A 10 -7.12 9.39 -3.41
N ASP A 11 -6.07 10.23 -3.42
CA ASP A 11 -4.70 9.79 -3.71
C ASP A 11 -4.23 8.67 -2.72
N LEU A 12 -4.61 8.78 -1.43
CA LEU A 12 -4.31 7.76 -0.42
C LEU A 12 -5.16 6.49 -0.56
N ILE A 13 -6.43 6.62 -1.01
CA ILE A 13 -7.31 5.48 -1.31
C ILE A 13 -6.72 4.66 -2.46
N GLU A 14 -6.32 5.32 -3.55
CA GLU A 14 -5.70 4.64 -4.69
C GLU A 14 -4.42 3.90 -4.25
N THR A 15 -3.57 4.56 -3.48
CA THR A 15 -2.34 3.97 -2.89
C THR A 15 -2.66 2.74 -2.04
N SER A 16 -3.70 2.81 -1.21
CA SER A 16 -4.10 1.70 -0.33
C SER A 16 -4.73 0.54 -1.13
N LYS A 17 -5.53 0.83 -2.15
CA LYS A 17 -6.10 -0.18 -3.07
C LYS A 17 -5.05 -0.87 -3.91
N ASP A 18 -4.02 -0.12 -4.29
CA ASP A 18 -2.84 -0.66 -4.93
C ASP A 18 -2.10 -1.61 -3.99
N GLY A 19 -1.82 -1.20 -2.76
CA GLY A 19 -1.23 -2.08 -1.73
C GLY A 19 -2.04 -3.37 -1.51
N GLU A 20 -3.37 -3.27 -1.41
CA GLU A 20 -4.28 -4.41 -1.28
C GLU A 20 -4.06 -5.43 -2.41
N LYS A 21 -4.04 -4.98 -3.66
CA LYS A 21 -3.81 -5.85 -4.83
C LYS A 21 -2.39 -6.41 -4.86
N GLY A 22 -1.40 -5.55 -4.58
CA GLY A 22 0.02 -5.89 -4.54
C GLY A 22 0.31 -7.06 -3.61
N PHE A 23 -0.11 -6.93 -2.36
CA PHE A 23 0.05 -7.97 -1.36
C PHE A 23 -0.79 -9.22 -1.64
N ALA A 24 -1.99 -9.08 -2.22
CA ALA A 24 -2.80 -10.23 -2.59
C ALA A 24 -2.08 -11.13 -3.62
N ALA A 25 -1.48 -10.58 -4.68
CA ALA A 25 -0.70 -11.45 -5.58
C ALA A 25 0.59 -11.95 -4.96
N ALA A 26 1.28 -11.15 -4.14
CA ALA A 26 2.48 -11.64 -3.45
C ALA A 26 2.14 -12.88 -2.59
N ALA A 27 0.97 -12.89 -1.94
CA ALA A 27 0.44 -14.04 -1.22
C ALA A 27 0.13 -15.25 -2.10
N ASP A 28 -0.41 -15.02 -3.30
CA ASP A 28 -0.73 -16.10 -4.24
C ASP A 28 0.54 -16.69 -4.89
N ASP A 29 1.61 -15.89 -4.98
CA ASP A 29 2.83 -16.21 -5.71
C ASP A 29 3.92 -16.85 -4.85
N THR A 30 3.97 -16.53 -3.55
CA THR A 30 4.96 -17.13 -2.63
C THR A 30 4.62 -18.58 -2.29
N LYS A 31 5.65 -19.41 -2.14
CA LYS A 31 5.53 -20.81 -1.68
C LYS A 31 5.73 -20.97 -0.17
N THR A 32 6.17 -19.90 0.51
CA THR A 32 6.43 -19.94 1.95
C THR A 32 5.17 -19.57 2.71
N ALA A 33 4.63 -20.52 3.48
CA ALA A 33 3.36 -20.35 4.20
C ALA A 33 3.33 -19.11 5.12
N GLU A 34 4.46 -18.82 5.78
CA GLU A 34 4.58 -17.62 6.63
C GLU A 34 4.45 -16.31 5.82
N LEU A 35 5.05 -16.26 4.63
CA LEU A 35 4.93 -15.10 3.74
C LEU A 35 3.52 -14.99 3.13
N GLN A 36 2.89 -16.13 2.80
CA GLN A 36 1.49 -16.13 2.34
C GLN A 36 0.57 -15.50 3.40
N GLU A 37 0.70 -15.91 4.66
CA GLU A 37 -0.10 -15.36 5.75
C GLU A 37 0.19 -13.88 5.98
N LEU A 38 1.48 -13.50 6.02
CA LEU A 38 1.90 -12.11 6.16
C LEU A 38 1.26 -11.23 5.08
N PHE A 39 1.45 -11.57 3.80
CA PHE A 39 0.94 -10.78 2.68
C PHE A 39 -0.59 -10.72 2.67
N ARG A 40 -1.30 -11.81 3.01
CA ARG A 40 -2.77 -11.76 3.16
C ARG A 40 -3.23 -10.80 4.25
N ASN A 41 -2.52 -10.79 5.38
CA ASN A 41 -2.82 -9.85 6.46
C ASN A 41 -2.57 -8.41 6.00
N ARG A 42 -1.49 -8.13 5.26
CA ARG A 42 -1.22 -6.80 4.70
C ARG A 42 -2.25 -6.36 3.65
N ALA A 43 -2.68 -7.26 2.78
CA ALA A 43 -3.77 -6.96 1.85
C ALA A 43 -5.05 -6.53 2.58
N ARG A 44 -5.39 -7.22 3.68
CA ARG A 44 -6.56 -6.88 4.53
C ARG A 44 -6.39 -5.53 5.24
N ASP A 45 -5.19 -5.25 5.76
CA ASP A 45 -4.88 -3.96 6.41
C ASP A 45 -5.05 -2.81 5.41
N CYS A 46 -4.52 -2.96 4.19
CA CYS A 46 -4.66 -2.00 3.09
C CYS A 46 -6.13 -1.79 2.69
N GLY A 47 -6.90 -2.86 2.53
CA GLY A 47 -8.34 -2.77 2.21
C GLY A 47 -9.14 -2.06 3.31
N THR A 48 -8.81 -2.33 4.58
CA THR A 48 -9.42 -1.64 5.73
C THR A 48 -9.06 -0.15 5.75
N GLY A 49 -7.79 0.19 5.49
CA GLY A 49 -7.34 1.58 5.39
C GLY A 49 -8.04 2.35 4.27
N ALA A 50 -8.16 1.73 3.09
CA ALA A 50 -8.90 2.30 1.97
C ALA A 50 -10.38 2.58 2.35
N ALA A 51 -11.07 1.62 2.96
CA ALA A 51 -12.47 1.78 3.36
C ALA A 51 -12.69 2.94 4.34
N GLU A 52 -11.78 3.13 5.29
CA GLU A 52 -11.86 4.24 6.24
C GLU A 52 -11.64 5.60 5.56
N LEU A 53 -10.67 5.70 4.65
CA LEU A 53 -10.46 6.93 3.86
C LEU A 53 -11.66 7.24 2.96
N GLN A 54 -12.27 6.21 2.33
CA GLN A 54 -13.47 6.35 1.51
C GLN A 54 -14.66 6.88 2.33
N ALA A 55 -14.79 6.44 3.58
CA ALA A 55 -15.81 6.95 4.50
C ALA A 55 -15.59 8.44 4.80
N LEU A 56 -14.34 8.88 5.03
CA LEU A 56 -14.01 10.29 5.21
C LEU A 56 -14.32 11.13 3.97
N VAL A 57 -14.00 10.64 2.76
CA VAL A 57 -14.36 11.34 1.51
C VAL A 57 -15.87 11.53 1.39
N SER A 58 -16.64 10.48 1.68
CA SER A 58 -18.10 10.53 1.67
C SER A 58 -18.66 11.54 2.69
N GLN A 59 -18.08 11.57 3.90
CA GLN A 59 -18.47 12.53 4.95
C GLN A 59 -18.18 13.99 4.57
N LEU A 60 -17.14 14.22 3.77
CA LEU A 60 -16.81 15.54 3.22
C LEU A 60 -17.69 15.93 2.01
N GLY A 61 -18.63 15.08 1.61
CA GLY A 61 -19.51 15.29 0.45
C GLY A 61 -18.84 14.97 -0.89
N GLY A 62 -17.68 14.30 -0.87
CA GLY A 62 -16.96 13.88 -2.06
C GLY A 62 -17.36 12.50 -2.57
N LYS A 63 -16.91 12.17 -3.79
CA LYS A 63 -16.99 10.81 -4.33
C LYS A 63 -15.68 10.07 -4.00
N PRO A 64 -15.73 8.98 -3.21
CA PRO A 64 -14.55 8.16 -2.96
C PRO A 64 -14.12 7.43 -4.24
N GLU A 65 -12.81 7.36 -4.47
CA GLU A 65 -12.26 6.42 -5.47
C GLU A 65 -12.50 4.97 -5.04
N ASP A 66 -12.74 4.08 -6.00
CA ASP A 66 -13.01 2.65 -5.75
C ASP A 66 -11.94 1.72 -6.37
N SER A 67 -11.00 2.31 -7.10
CA SER A 67 -9.97 1.60 -7.83
C SER A 67 -8.57 2.02 -7.39
N GLY A 68 -7.58 1.23 -7.79
CA GLY A 68 -6.17 1.58 -7.57
C GLY A 68 -5.70 2.58 -8.63
N THR A 69 -4.46 3.02 -8.58
CA THR A 69 -3.97 3.98 -9.58
C THR A 69 -4.01 3.38 -10.99
N VAL A 70 -4.56 4.12 -11.96
CA VAL A 70 -4.38 3.82 -13.40
C VAL A 70 -2.96 4.24 -13.85
N SER A 71 -2.21 4.96 -13.02
CA SER A 71 -0.98 5.66 -13.39
C SER A 71 0.31 4.97 -12.92
N GLY A 72 0.98 4.33 -13.88
CA GLY A 72 2.43 4.47 -14.09
C GLY A 72 3.36 3.63 -13.20
N ALA A 73 3.39 3.83 -11.88
CA ALA A 73 4.41 3.20 -11.03
C ALA A 73 3.98 1.81 -10.56
N MET A 74 2.78 1.69 -10.00
CA MET A 74 2.20 0.42 -9.58
C MET A 74 1.89 -0.50 -10.77
N HIS A 75 1.36 0.08 -11.85
CA HIS A 75 1.01 -0.66 -13.05
C HIS A 75 2.22 -1.33 -13.71
N ARG A 76 3.40 -0.68 -13.65
CA ARG A 76 4.66 -1.25 -14.15
C ARG A 76 5.23 -2.32 -13.23
N GLY A 77 5.19 -2.12 -11.90
CA GLY A 77 5.57 -3.14 -10.92
C GLY A 77 4.74 -4.41 -11.07
N TRP A 78 3.42 -4.26 -11.19
CA TRP A 78 2.48 -5.38 -11.39
C TRP A 78 2.66 -6.10 -12.73
N THR A 79 2.92 -5.38 -13.83
CA THR A 79 3.22 -6.03 -15.12
C THR A 79 4.56 -6.75 -15.10
N ASN A 80 5.57 -6.24 -14.39
CA ASN A 80 6.86 -6.92 -14.22
C ASN A 80 6.71 -8.20 -13.39
N ILE A 81 5.91 -8.13 -12.31
CA ILE A 81 5.52 -9.30 -11.52
C ILE A 81 4.89 -10.37 -12.43
N LYS A 82 3.98 -10.01 -13.34
CA LYS A 82 3.33 -10.95 -14.28
C LYS A 82 4.24 -11.47 -15.39
N ALA A 83 5.27 -10.74 -15.81
CA ALA A 83 6.15 -11.13 -16.91
C ALA A 83 7.23 -12.15 -16.51
N ALA A 84 7.61 -12.21 -15.24
CA ALA A 84 8.70 -13.06 -14.73
C ALA A 84 8.24 -14.46 -14.25
N VAL A 85 7.37 -15.13 -15.03
CA VAL A 85 6.68 -16.39 -14.66
C VAL A 85 7.62 -17.56 -14.31
N ALA A 86 8.91 -17.50 -14.64
CA ALA A 86 9.86 -18.60 -14.41
C ALA A 86 10.74 -18.45 -13.15
N SER A 87 10.76 -17.29 -12.47
CA SER A 87 11.81 -16.99 -11.48
C SER A 87 11.33 -16.21 -10.24
N ARG A 88 10.06 -16.37 -9.83
CA ARG A 88 9.54 -15.75 -8.59
C ARG A 88 10.09 -16.46 -7.35
N THR A 89 11.22 -15.96 -6.84
CA THR A 89 11.70 -16.29 -5.51
C THR A 89 11.04 -15.38 -4.48
N ASP A 90 10.95 -15.83 -3.23
CA ASP A 90 10.43 -15.03 -2.13
C ASP A 90 11.21 -13.70 -1.96
N LEU A 91 12.51 -13.69 -2.27
CA LEU A 91 13.32 -12.48 -2.28
C LEU A 91 12.80 -11.44 -3.28
N VAL A 92 12.46 -11.85 -4.51
CA VAL A 92 11.94 -10.93 -5.53
C VAL A 92 10.57 -10.38 -5.11
N LEU A 93 9.71 -11.21 -4.51
CA LEU A 93 8.42 -10.77 -3.99
C LEU A 93 8.60 -9.72 -2.88
N LEU A 94 9.50 -9.98 -1.93
CA LEU A 94 9.81 -9.03 -0.85
C LEU A 94 10.39 -7.70 -1.37
N GLU A 95 11.26 -7.75 -2.39
CA GLU A 95 11.80 -6.54 -3.04
C GLU A 95 10.70 -5.69 -3.69
N GLU A 96 9.75 -6.32 -4.39
CA GLU A 96 8.63 -5.60 -5.00
C GLU A 96 7.66 -5.03 -3.95
N CYS A 97 7.36 -5.81 -2.90
CA CYS A 97 6.56 -5.32 -1.78
C CYS A 97 7.19 -4.10 -1.10
N GLU A 98 8.50 -4.11 -0.85
CA GLU A 98 9.19 -2.97 -0.25
C GLU A 98 9.14 -1.72 -1.13
N ARG A 99 9.34 -1.87 -2.46
CA ARG A 99 9.17 -0.76 -3.41
C ARG A 99 7.77 -0.17 -3.35
N GLY A 100 6.74 -1.03 -3.25
CA GLY A 100 5.36 -0.59 -3.05
C GLY A 100 5.17 0.18 -1.73
N GLU A 101 5.74 -0.32 -0.64
CA GLU A 101 5.68 0.34 0.65
C GLU A 101 6.43 1.69 0.70
N ASP A 102 7.53 1.85 -0.04
CA ASP A 102 8.20 3.14 -0.21
C ASP A 102 7.31 4.17 -0.92
N VAL A 103 6.56 3.75 -1.94
CA VAL A 103 5.55 4.59 -2.60
C VAL A 103 4.47 5.00 -1.60
N ALA A 104 3.96 4.06 -0.80
CA ALA A 104 2.98 4.35 0.24
C ALA A 104 3.53 5.35 1.27
N LYS A 105 4.76 5.14 1.78
CA LYS A 105 5.42 6.07 2.71
C LYS A 105 5.49 7.49 2.15
N ALA A 106 5.87 7.62 0.88
CA ALA A 106 5.96 8.90 0.21
C ALA A 106 4.58 9.58 0.07
N ALA A 107 3.55 8.82 -0.29
CA ALA A 107 2.18 9.32 -0.44
C ALA A 107 1.61 9.84 0.89
N TYR A 108 1.71 9.04 1.97
CA TYR A 108 1.26 9.45 3.31
C TYR A 108 2.08 10.63 3.85
N SER A 109 3.41 10.60 3.70
CA SER A 109 4.27 11.72 4.10
C SER A 109 3.90 13.02 3.38
N LYS A 110 3.57 12.93 2.08
CA LYS A 110 3.09 14.07 1.29
C LYS A 110 1.75 14.58 1.81
N ALA A 111 0.77 13.70 2.02
CA ALA A 111 -0.55 14.08 2.54
C ALA A 111 -0.47 14.79 3.90
N LEU A 112 0.44 14.36 4.78
CA LEU A 112 0.63 14.97 6.11
C LEU A 112 1.31 16.35 6.07
N LYS A 113 1.84 16.78 4.92
CA LYS A 113 2.32 18.16 4.72
C LYS A 113 1.19 19.12 4.37
N ASP A 114 0.03 18.61 3.94
CA ASP A 114 -1.13 19.44 3.64
C ASP A 114 -1.90 19.84 4.91
N MET A 115 -2.71 20.90 4.80
CA MET A 115 -3.64 21.31 5.84
C MET A 115 -4.89 20.43 5.81
N LEU A 116 -4.89 19.40 6.67
CA LEU A 116 -6.01 18.49 6.87
C LEU A 116 -6.81 18.89 8.12
N PRO A 117 -8.16 18.74 8.10
CA PRO A 117 -8.97 18.82 9.32
C PRO A 117 -8.45 17.86 10.38
N GLU A 118 -8.54 18.21 11.66
CA GLU A 118 -7.93 17.46 12.77
C GLU A 118 -8.36 15.99 12.80
N ASN A 119 -9.66 15.73 12.61
CA ASN A 119 -10.22 14.38 12.54
C ASN A 119 -9.66 13.56 11.36
N VAL A 120 -9.41 14.22 10.22
CA VAL A 120 -8.82 13.57 9.02
C VAL A 120 -7.33 13.31 9.24
N ARG A 121 -6.60 14.31 9.74
CA ARG A 121 -5.17 14.21 10.05
C ARG A 121 -4.90 13.05 11.00
N ALA A 122 -5.69 12.89 12.06
CA ALA A 122 -5.54 11.80 13.02
C ALA A 122 -5.61 10.41 12.37
N VAL A 123 -6.53 10.21 11.40
CA VAL A 123 -6.63 8.96 10.65
C VAL A 123 -5.42 8.75 9.75
N VAL A 124 -5.01 9.77 8.99
CA VAL A 124 -3.85 9.69 8.08
C VAL A 124 -2.55 9.43 8.86
N GLU A 125 -2.34 10.06 10.02
CA GLU A 125 -1.18 9.82 10.88
C GLU A 125 -1.17 8.39 11.42
N ARG A 126 -2.31 7.89 11.90
CA ARG A 126 -2.43 6.50 12.38
C ARG A 126 -2.10 5.49 11.29
N GLN A 127 -2.65 5.68 10.09
CA GLN A 127 -2.38 4.82 8.94
C GLN A 127 -0.92 4.92 8.49
N TYR A 128 -0.32 6.12 8.48
CA TYR A 128 1.10 6.32 8.14
C TYR A 128 2.03 5.56 9.09
N GLN A 129 1.74 5.55 10.39
CA GLN A 129 2.49 4.72 11.35
C GLN A 129 2.36 3.23 11.03
N GLY A 130 1.20 2.79 10.53
CA GLY A 130 1.01 1.42 10.02
C GLY A 130 1.91 1.11 8.83
N VAL A 131 1.96 2.00 7.84
CA VAL A 131 2.82 1.88 6.65
C VAL A 131 4.30 1.82 7.05
N LEU A 132 4.76 2.67 7.98
CA LEU A 132 6.15 2.63 8.45
C LEU A 132 6.52 1.29 9.08
N ARG A 133 5.66 0.76 9.95
CA ARG A 133 5.87 -0.56 10.56
C ARG A 133 5.88 -1.69 9.53
N ASN A 134 4.97 -1.63 8.55
CA ASN A 134 4.89 -2.63 7.51
C ASN A 134 6.14 -2.63 6.62
N HIS A 135 6.53 -1.44 6.15
CA HIS A 135 7.76 -1.24 5.39
C HIS A 135 8.98 -1.84 6.12
N ASP A 136 9.16 -1.50 7.40
CA ASP A 136 10.32 -2.00 8.16
C ASP A 136 10.30 -3.52 8.28
N GLN A 137 9.13 -4.13 8.49
CA GLN A 137 9.01 -5.60 8.53
C GLN A 137 9.34 -6.24 7.18
N ILE A 138 8.87 -5.69 6.06
CA ILE A 138 9.16 -6.21 4.72
C ILE A 138 10.64 -6.06 4.39
N ARG A 139 11.24 -4.90 4.67
CA ARG A 139 12.68 -4.65 4.51
C ARG A 139 13.51 -5.66 5.30
N ASP A 140 13.20 -5.84 6.58
CA ASP A 140 13.96 -6.73 7.45
C ASP A 140 13.83 -8.21 6.99
N LEU A 141 12.68 -8.63 6.48
CA LEU A 141 12.49 -9.94 5.87
C LEU A 141 13.28 -10.07 4.56
N ARG A 142 13.21 -9.07 3.67
CA ARG A 142 13.99 -9.04 2.43
C ARG A 142 15.49 -9.21 2.72
N ASP A 143 16.00 -8.47 3.70
CA ASP A 143 17.43 -8.49 4.05
C ASP A 143 17.85 -9.87 4.58
N ARG A 144 17.00 -10.54 5.36
CA ARG A 144 17.23 -11.93 5.80
C ARG A 144 17.26 -12.90 4.62
N TYR A 145 16.31 -12.82 3.70
CA TYR A 145 16.26 -13.68 2.52
C TYR A 145 17.45 -13.45 1.58
N ARG A 146 17.87 -12.19 1.41
CA ARG A 146 19.05 -11.82 0.62
C ARG A 146 20.33 -12.37 1.23
N ALA A 147 20.47 -12.34 2.56
CA ALA A 147 21.65 -12.88 3.23
C ALA A 147 21.71 -14.42 3.21
N ALA A 148 20.59 -15.09 2.99
CA ALA A 148 20.47 -16.55 2.92
C ALA A 148 20.62 -17.14 1.51
N THR A 149 20.73 -16.28 0.48
CA THR A 149 20.88 -16.65 -0.94
C THR A 149 22.31 -16.41 -1.41
#